data_AF-A0A3A5I8V9-F1
#
_entry.id   AF-A0A3A5I8V9-F1
#
_cell.length_a   1.000
_cell.length_b   1.000
_cell.length_c   1.000
_cell.angle_alpha   90.00
_cell.angle_beta   90.00
_cell.angle_gamma   90.00
#
_symmetry.space_group_name_H-M   'P 1'
#
loop_
_entity.id
_entity.type
_entity.pdbx_description
1 polymer ?
#
loop_
_entity_poly.entity_id
_entity_poly.type
_entity_poly.pdbx_seq_one_letter_code
_entity_poly.pdbx_strand_id
1 'polypeptide(L)' 'MNEEKLYDIEIITERGKYGSEVNHDVLQLMLQADIVTIKGQSVRVAEIEVTGEGITRFHGNLVDL' A
#
# COMPACT_ATOMS: atom_id res chain seq x y z
N MET A 1 17.07 9.22 20.53
CA MET A 1 16.84 8.84 19.12
C MET A 1 15.35 8.66 18.97
N ASN A 2 14.71 9.40 18.07
CA ASN A 2 13.30 9.17 17.75
C ASN A 2 13.33 8.12 16.63
N GLU A 3 12.97 6.88 16.95
CA GLU A 3 12.83 5.86 15.92
C GLU A 3 11.63 6.25 15.04
N GLU A 4 11.88 6.44 13.74
CA GLU A 4 10.83 6.79 12.80
C GLU A 4 9.88 5.59 12.68
N LYS A 5 8.62 5.78 13.05
CA LYS A 5 7.63 4.70 13.02
C LYS A 5 7.32 4.33 11.57
N LEU A 6 7.57 3.06 11.24
CA LEU A 6 7.22 2.47 9.96
C LEU A 6 5.83 1.81 10.04
N TYR A 7 5.17 1.75 8.89
CA TYR A 7 3.84 1.19 8.69
C TYR A 7 3.89 0.18 7.56
N ASP A 8 3.33 -1.00 7.80
CA ASP A 8 3.19 -2.05 6.79
C ASP A 8 2.11 -1.69 5.78
N ILE A 9 2.47 -1.81 4.51
CA ILE A 9 1.60 -1.62 3.37
C ILE A 9 1.65 -2.83 2.44
N GLU A 10 0.53 -3.14 1.81
CA GLU A 10 0.41 -4.23 0.85
C GLU A 10 -0.48 -3.81 -0.32
N ILE A 11 -0.16 -4.25 -1.54
CA ILE A 11 -1.13 -4.32 -2.62
C ILE A 11 -1.61 -5.76 -2.77
N ILE A 12 -2.92 -5.91 -2.92
CA ILE A 12 -3.58 -7.19 -3.15
C ILE A 12 -4.09 -7.21 -4.59
N THR A 13 -3.63 -8.20 -5.34
CA THR A 13 -3.95 -8.37 -6.77
C THR A 13 -4.30 -9.82 -7.07
N GLU A 14 -4.89 -10.08 -8.23
CA GLU A 14 -5.13 -11.45 -8.70
C GLU A 14 -3.84 -12.28 -8.84
N ARG A 15 -2.68 -11.62 -9.05
CA ARG A 15 -1.37 -12.27 -9.19
C ARG A 15 -0.70 -12.57 -7.85
N GLY A 16 -1.20 -11.98 -6.76
CA GLY A 16 -0.67 -12.17 -5.41
C GLY A 16 -0.60 -10.87 -4.61
N LYS A 17 0.16 -10.96 -3.52
CA LYS A 17 0.31 -9.94 -2.48
C LYS A 17 1.74 -9.40 -2.48
N TYR A 18 1.89 -8.08 -2.51
CA TYR A 18 3.20 -7.41 -2.52
C TYR A 18 3.24 -6.35 -1.43
N GLY A 19 4.15 -6.50 -0.46
CA GLY A 19 4.23 -5.62 0.70
C GLY A 19 5.56 -4.90 0.87
N SER A 20 5.52 -3.77 1.58
CA SER A 20 6.66 -2.94 1.98
C SER A 20 6.34 -2.22 3.29
N GLU A 21 7.35 -1.55 3.86
CA GLU A 21 7.18 -0.61 4.96
C GLU A 21 7.40 0.83 4.47
N VAL A 22 6.61 1.77 5.00
CA VAL A 22 6.74 3.21 4.71
C VAL A 22 6.55 4.03 5.97
N ASN A 23 7.05 5.27 5.99
CA ASN A 23 6.78 6.18 7.09
C ASN A 23 5.36 6.78 7.01
N HIS A 24 4.97 7.51 8.05
CA HIS A 24 3.62 8.08 8.16
C HIS A 24 3.27 9.02 7.00
N ASP A 25 4.21 9.89 6.61
CA ASP A 25 3.96 10.91 5.58
C ASP A 25 3.72 10.27 4.21
N VAL A 26 4.52 9.24 3.85
CA VAL A 26 4.32 8.46 2.63
C VAL A 26 2.99 7.72 2.69
N LEU A 27 2.65 7.09 3.81
CA LEU A 27 1.35 6.42 3.97
C LEU A 27 0.19 7.40 3.74
N GLN A 28 0.24 8.61 4.30
CA GLN A 28 -0.81 9.62 4.09
C GLN A 28 -0.97 10.00 2.61
N LEU A 29 0.12 10.12 1.87
CA LEU A 29 0.08 10.37 0.43
C LEU A 29 -0.53 9.18 -0.33
N MET A 30 -0.16 7.95 0.04
CA MET A 30 -0.67 6.74 -0.60
C MET A 30 -2.17 6.53 -0.38
N LEU A 31 -2.70 6.89 0.79
CA LEU A 31 -4.13 6.81 1.09
C LEU A 31 -5.01 7.71 0.21
N GLN A 32 -4.41 8.72 -0.44
CA GLN A 32 -5.10 9.66 -1.33
C GLN A 32 -4.82 9.38 -2.81
N ALA A 33 -4.00 8.37 -3.12
CA ALA A 33 -3.54 8.11 -4.48
C ALA A 33 -4.54 7.26 -5.27
N ASP A 34 -4.77 7.63 -6.53
CA ASP A 34 -5.56 6.82 -7.48
C ASP A 34 -4.82 5.55 -7.91
N ILE A 35 -3.48 5.61 -7.93
CA ILE A 35 -2.60 4.49 -8.31
C ILE A 35 -1.50 4.36 -7.26
N VAL A 36 -1.32 3.14 -6.77
CA VAL A 36 -0.26 2.77 -5.82
C VAL A 36 0.68 1.77 -6.47
N THR A 37 1.98 1.99 -6.33
CA THR A 37 3.02 1.06 -6.79
C THR A 37 3.80 0.52 -5.60
N ILE A 38 3.88 -0.80 -5.45
CA ILE A 38 4.71 -1.47 -4.45
C ILE A 38 5.53 -2.56 -5.14
N LYS A 39 6.87 -2.53 -4.94
CA LYS A 39 7.82 -3.49 -5.50
C LYS A 39 7.64 -3.75 -7.01
N GLY A 40 7.39 -2.69 -7.76
CA GLY A 40 7.23 -2.74 -9.23
C GLY A 40 5.88 -3.29 -9.70
N GLN A 41 4.90 -3.46 -8.81
CA GLN A 41 3.52 -3.79 -9.18
C GLN A 41 2.63 -2.59 -8.87
N SER A 42 1.78 -2.22 -9.82
CA SER A 42 0.93 -1.04 -9.73
C SER A 42 -0.55 -1.43 -9.75
N VAL A 43 -1.33 -0.84 -8.85
CA VAL A 43 -2.78 -1.03 -8.78
C VAL A 43 -3.50 0.30 -8.86
N ARG A 44 -4.61 0.34 -9.61
CA ARG A 44 -5.59 1.41 -9.49
C ARG A 44 -6.45 1.11 -8.26
N VAL A 45 -6.33 1.95 -7.24
CA VAL A 45 -6.95 1.72 -5.93
C VAL A 45 -8.47 1.80 -6.08
N ALA A 46 -9.15 0.72 -5.69
CA ALA A 46 -10.61 0.64 -5.62
C ALA A 46 -11.10 0.62 -4.17
N GLU A 47 -10.33 -0.03 -3.28
CA GLU A 47 -10.65 -0.16 -1.86
C GLU A 47 -9.37 -0.14 -1.03
N ILE A 48 -9.46 0.39 0.19
CA ILE A 48 -8.40 0.39 1.19
C ILE A 48 -8.92 -0.30 2.44
N GLU A 49 -8.17 -1.30 2.93
CA GLU A 49 -8.47 -2.06 4.14
C GLU A 49 -7.33 -1.86 5.15
N VAL A 50 -7.66 -1.70 6.44
CA VAL A 50 -6.67 -1.81 7.52
C VAL A 50 -6.97 -3.08 8.30
N THR A 51 -6.03 -4.01 8.32
CA THR A 51 -6.21 -5.31 8.98
C THR A 51 -6.17 -5.18 10.51
N GLY A 52 -6.61 -6.23 11.21
CA GLY A 52 -6.45 -6.32 12.67
C GLY A 52 -4.98 -6.32 13.16
N GLU A 53 -4.03 -6.56 12.25
CA GLU A 53 -2.58 -6.50 12.51
C GLU A 53 -1.99 -5.10 12.22
N GLY A 54 -2.80 -4.16 11.74
CA GLY A 54 -2.36 -2.79 11.43
C GLY A 54 -1.76 -2.61 10.03
N ILE A 55 -1.90 -3.59 9.14
CA ILE A 55 -1.40 -3.52 7.77
C ILE A 55 -2.41 -2.77 6.89
N THR A 56 -1.95 -1.78 6.12
CA THR A 56 -2.79 -1.08 5.14
C THR A 56 -2.72 -1.79 3.80
N ARG A 57 -3.84 -2.33 3.33
CA ARG A 57 -3.99 -3.03 2.05
C ARG A 57 -4.68 -2.15 1.03
N PHE A 58 -4.06 -2.02 -0.13
CA PHE A 58 -4.64 -1.40 -1.31
C PHE A 58 -5.14 -2.50 -2.25
N HIS A 59 -6.45 -2.53 -2.46
CA HIS A 59 -7.13 -3.48 -3.33
C HIS A 59 -7.54 -2.79 -4.63
N GLY A 60 -7.40 -3.47 -5.76
CA GLY A 60 -7.78 -2.91 -7.04
C GLY A 60 -7.27 -3.69 -8.24
N ASN A 61 -7.42 -3.08 -9.42
CA ASN A 61 -7.03 -3.68 -10.68
C ASN A 61 -5.56 -3.37 -10.98
N LEU A 62 -4.83 -4.38 -11.47
CA LEU A 62 -3.48 -4.18 -11.99
C LEU A 62 -3.49 -3.19 -13.16
N VAL A 63 -2.48 -2.34 -13.19
CA VAL A 63 -2.24 -1.38 -14.28
C VAL A 63 -0.77 -1.47 -14.69
N ASP A 64 -0.55 -1.61 -15.99
CA ASP A 64 0.78 -1.48 -16.58
C ASP A 64 1.04 0.02 -16.84
N LEU A 65 2.13 0.54 -16.29
CA LEU A 65 2.57 1.95 -16.41
C LEU A 65 3.79 2.08 -17.31
#